data_AF-G5IB49-F1
#
_entry.id   AF-G5IB49-F1
#
_cell.length_a   1.000
_cell.length_b   1.000
_cell.length_c   1.000
_cell.angle_alpha   90.00
_cell.angle_beta   90.00
_cell.angle_gamma   90.00
#
_symmetry.space_group_name_H-M   'P 1'
#
loop_
_entity.id
_entity.type
_entity.pdbx_description
1 polymer ?
#
loop_
_entity_poly.entity_id
_entity_poly.type
_entity_poly.pdbx_seq_one_letter_code
_entity_poly.pdbx_strand_id
1 'polypeptide(L)'
;MEVIPKGHEKDYSHPAVQGVLYCRKLFEYERSYKEKGLSYAQVYKRRQKDAKPVGEGFVRWLDDQHPETGNRMDRAVTYIRNRKDTLLTYLVDGRC
;
A
#
# COMPACT_ATOMS: atom_id res chain seq x y z
N MET A 1 12.45 7.44 -9.77
CA MET A 1 11.55 6.51 -9.04
C MET A 1 10.62 7.38 -8.21
N GLU A 2 9.43 7.74 -8.71
CA GLU A 2 8.49 8.56 -7.93
C GLU A 2 7.06 8.08 -8.19
N VAL A 3 6.51 7.30 -7.26
CA VAL A 3 5.08 6.87 -7.27
C VAL A 3 4.27 7.47 -6.13
N ILE A 4 4.85 8.43 -5.37
CA ILE A 4 4.16 9.13 -4.29
C ILE A 4 3.29 10.25 -4.90
N PRO A 5 1.95 10.17 -4.85
CA PRO A 5 1.11 11.24 -5.37
C PRO A 5 1.23 12.50 -4.50
N LYS A 6 1.49 13.65 -5.14
CA LYS A 6 1.47 14.98 -4.53
C LYS A 6 0.03 15.40 -4.30
N GLY A 7 -0.46 15.31 -3.07
CA GLY A 7 -1.83 15.70 -2.73
C GLY A 7 -2.01 15.89 -1.22
N HIS A 8 -2.22 17.15 -0.83
CA HIS A 8 -2.40 17.69 0.54
C HIS A 8 -1.15 17.85 1.42
N GLU A 9 -0.77 19.11 1.67
CA GLU A 9 0.28 19.62 2.59
C GLU A 9 0.40 18.80 3.89
N LYS A 10 1.15 17.70 3.81
CA LYS A 10 1.66 16.93 4.94
C LYS A 10 3.12 16.70 4.62
N ASP A 11 4.01 16.86 5.58
CA ASP A 11 5.44 16.64 5.37
C ASP A 11 5.70 15.23 4.83
N TYR A 12 5.82 15.13 3.50
CA TYR A 12 6.04 13.90 2.75
C TYR A 12 7.44 13.31 2.97
N SER A 13 8.30 14.06 3.66
CA SER A 13 9.57 13.64 4.20
C SER A 13 9.42 12.73 5.42
N HIS A 14 8.27 12.75 6.10
CA HIS A 14 8.06 11.96 7.29
C HIS A 14 7.59 10.52 6.93
N PRO A 15 8.32 9.47 7.33
CA PRO A 15 7.99 8.08 7.00
C PRO A 15 6.55 7.68 7.34
N ALA A 16 6.02 8.13 8.48
CA ALA A 16 4.64 7.80 8.84
C ALA A 16 3.61 8.37 7.86
N VAL A 17 3.87 9.56 7.29
CA VAL A 17 3.01 10.17 6.26
C VAL A 17 3.09 9.36 4.97
N GLN A 18 4.29 8.94 4.57
CA GLN A 18 4.50 8.10 3.38
C GLN A 18 3.75 6.77 3.49
N GLY A 19 3.84 6.08 4.64
CA GLY A 19 3.10 4.84 4.89
C GLY A 19 1.58 5.00 4.77
N VAL A 20 1.02 6.10 5.32
CA VAL A 20 -0.42 6.40 5.20
C VAL A 20 -0.85 6.61 3.75
N LEU A 21 -0.01 7.22 2.92
CA LEU A 21 -0.32 7.47 1.50
C LEU A 21 -0.43 6.18 0.68
N TYR A 22 0.46 5.21 0.93
CA TYR A 22 0.38 3.90 0.28
C TYR A 22 -0.94 3.20 0.63
N CYS A 23 -1.29 3.13 1.91
CA CYS A 23 -2.56 2.56 2.36
C CYS A 23 -3.75 3.31 1.74
N ARG A 24 -3.76 4.64 1.81
CA ARG A 24 -4.82 5.47 1.26
C ARG A 24 -5.05 5.20 -0.22
N LYS A 25 -3.97 5.13 -1.02
CA LYS A 25 -4.06 4.88 -2.46
C LYS A 25 -4.67 3.52 -2.78
N LEU A 26 -4.31 2.47 -2.03
CA LEU A 26 -4.93 1.15 -2.16
C LEU A 26 -6.44 1.19 -1.85
N PHE A 27 -6.85 1.87 -0.77
CA PHE A 27 -8.28 2.03 -0.44
C PHE A 27 -9.05 2.88 -1.46
N GLU A 28 -8.42 3.90 -2.05
CA GLU A 28 -9.04 4.70 -3.12
C GLU A 28 -9.33 3.86 -4.37
N TYR A 29 -8.44 2.93 -4.73
CA TYR A 29 -8.70 1.98 -5.81
C TYR A 29 -9.87 1.05 -5.49
N GLU A 30 -9.89 0.44 -4.31
CA GLU A 30 -11.00 -0.44 -3.88
C GLU A 30 -12.35 0.31 -3.87
N ARG A 31 -12.36 1.55 -3.39
CA ARG A 31 -13.56 2.41 -3.45
C ARG A 31 -13.99 2.65 -4.90
N SER A 32 -13.05 3.03 -5.77
CA SER A 32 -13.35 3.28 -7.19
C SER A 32 -13.90 2.05 -7.89
N TYR A 33 -13.40 0.87 -7.58
CA TYR A 33 -13.89 -0.39 -8.15
C TYR A 33 -15.33 -0.67 -7.70
N LYS A 34 -15.62 -0.45 -6.42
CA LYS A 34 -16.96 -0.61 -5.84
C LYS A 34 -17.96 0.38 -6.43
N GLU A 35 -17.59 1.65 -6.54
CA GLU A 35 -18.43 2.71 -7.14
C GLU A 35 -18.75 2.43 -8.60
N LYS A 36 -17.80 1.83 -9.35
CA LYS A 36 -17.99 1.43 -10.75
C LYS A 36 -18.77 0.11 -10.92
N GLY A 37 -19.11 -0.58 -9.84
CA GLY A 37 -19.82 -1.86 -9.89
C GLY A 37 -19.05 -2.94 -10.66
N LEU A 38 -17.71 -2.93 -10.59
CA LEU A 38 -16.88 -3.88 -11.34
C LEU A 38 -17.10 -5.31 -10.85
N SER A 39 -17.16 -6.26 -11.78
CA SER A 39 -17.15 -7.69 -11.46
C SER A 39 -15.80 -8.12 -10.85
N TYR A 40 -15.78 -9.20 -10.09
CA TYR A 40 -14.56 -9.74 -9.46
C TYR A 40 -13.41 -9.94 -10.46
N ALA A 41 -13.68 -10.41 -11.67
CA ALA A 41 -12.66 -10.59 -12.71
C ALA A 41 -12.08 -9.24 -13.21
N GLN A 42 -12.90 -8.18 -13.28
CA GLN A 42 -12.44 -6.84 -13.63
C GLN A 42 -11.65 -6.20 -12.50
N VAL A 43 -12.10 -6.38 -11.25
CA VAL A 43 -11.36 -5.95 -10.05
C VAL A 43 -9.99 -6.60 -10.01
N TYR A 44 -9.90 -7.92 -10.23
CA TYR A 44 -8.63 -8.63 -10.28
C TYR A 44 -7.68 -8.04 -11.32
N LYS A 45 -8.14 -7.86 -12.57
CA LYS A 45 -7.31 -7.25 -13.64
C LYS A 45 -6.85 -5.83 -13.28
N ARG A 46 -7.71 -5.05 -12.61
CA ARG A 46 -7.37 -3.69 -12.16
C ARG A 46 -6.41 -3.69 -10.98
N ARG A 47 -6.58 -4.56 -9.98
CA ARG A 47 -5.62 -4.77 -8.90
C ARG A 47 -4.23 -5.09 -9.47
N GLN A 48 -4.14 -5.98 -10.45
CA GLN A 48 -2.86 -6.32 -11.08
C GLN A 48 -2.21 -5.17 -11.86
N LYS A 49 -3.00 -4.24 -12.41
CA LYS A 49 -2.48 -3.10 -13.17
C LYS A 49 -2.15 -1.90 -12.27
N ASP A 50 -3.03 -1.59 -11.34
CA ASP A 50 -3.05 -0.33 -10.60
C ASP A 50 -2.55 -0.53 -9.15
N ALA A 51 -3.04 -1.57 -8.45
CA ALA A 51 -2.71 -1.80 -7.04
C ALA A 51 -1.38 -2.53 -6.84
N LYS A 52 -1.02 -3.48 -7.72
CA LYS A 52 0.24 -4.23 -7.69
C LYS A 52 1.49 -3.32 -7.66
N PRO A 53 1.67 -2.35 -8.58
CA PRO A 53 2.85 -1.48 -8.53
C PRO A 53 2.88 -0.61 -7.27
N VAL A 54 1.73 -0.27 -6.69
CA VAL A 54 1.64 0.47 -5.43
C VAL A 54 2.02 -0.41 -4.24
N GLY A 55 1.58 -1.68 -4.22
CA GLY A 55 1.95 -2.66 -3.21
C GLY A 55 3.45 -3.00 -3.25
N GLU A 56 4.02 -3.20 -4.43
CA GLU A 56 5.46 -3.39 -4.62
C GLU A 56 6.27 -2.15 -4.21
N GLY A 57 5.77 -0.95 -4.53
CA GLY A 57 6.37 0.30 -4.07
C GLY A 57 6.33 0.47 -2.55
N PHE A 58 5.21 0.10 -1.92
CA PHE A 58 5.06 0.12 -0.46
C PHE A 58 6.04 -0.83 0.22
N VAL A 59 6.19 -2.04 -0.34
CA VAL A 59 7.16 -3.04 0.11
C VAL A 59 8.59 -2.50 0.04
N ARG A 60 9.00 -1.93 -1.09
CA ARG A 60 10.34 -1.35 -1.25
C ARG A 60 10.58 -0.23 -0.24
N TRP A 61 9.59 0.66 -0.09
CA TRP A 61 9.65 1.74 0.87
C TRP A 61 9.78 1.22 2.32
N LEU A 62 9.09 0.14 2.69
CA LEU A 62 9.21 -0.52 4.00
C LEU A 62 10.59 -1.16 4.22
N ASP A 63 11.16 -1.75 3.18
CA ASP A 63 12.49 -2.35 3.24
C ASP A 63 13.57 -1.26 3.45
N ASP A 64 13.36 -0.05 2.91
CA ASP A 64 14.22 1.13 3.12
C ASP A 64 14.04 1.80 4.50
N GLN A 65 13.03 1.43 5.29
CA GLN A 65 12.84 2.00 6.63
C GLN A 65 13.78 1.37 7.66
N HIS A 66 14.61 2.20 8.29
CA HIS A 66 15.46 1.86 9.43
C HIS A 66 15.05 2.67 10.67
N PRO A 67 13.88 2.40 11.28
CA PRO A 67 13.46 3.09 12.49
C PRO A 67 14.37 2.71 13.68
N GLU A 68 14.57 3.65 14.60
CA GLU A 68 15.23 3.36 15.87
C GLU A 68 14.44 2.30 16.67
N THR A 69 15.15 1.29 17.16
CA THR A 69 14.57 0.14 17.85
C THR A 69 13.75 0.56 19.07
N GLY A 70 12.53 0.03 19.18
CA GLY A 70 11.66 0.25 20.34
C GLY A 70 10.65 1.40 20.22
N ASN A 71 10.69 2.19 19.15
CA ASN A 71 9.68 3.22 18.90
C ASN A 71 8.40 2.64 18.24
N ARG A 72 7.33 3.43 18.16
CA ARG A 72 6.05 3.01 17.56
C ARG A 72 6.17 2.66 16.06
N MET A 73 7.10 3.29 15.35
CA MET A 73 7.36 3.03 13.93
C MET A 73 8.04 1.67 13.73
N ASP A 74 8.99 1.31 14.58
CA ASP A 74 9.67 0.01 14.57
C ASP A 74 8.68 -1.16 14.73
N ARG A 75 7.74 -1.03 15.68
CA ARG A 75 6.66 -2.01 15.84
C ARG A 75 5.75 -2.09 14.61
N ALA A 76 5.40 -0.95 14.01
CA ALA A 76 4.57 -0.90 12.82
C ALA A 76 5.27 -1.53 11.61
N VAL A 77 6.54 -1.19 11.37
CA VAL A 77 7.35 -1.74 10.29
C VAL A 77 7.54 -3.24 10.47
N THR A 78 7.87 -3.69 11.69
CA THR A 78 8.00 -5.13 12.01
C THR A 78 6.69 -5.89 11.77
N TYR A 79 5.55 -5.33 12.21
CA TYR A 79 4.24 -5.95 11.98
C TYR A 79 3.91 -6.07 10.49
N ILE A 80 4.17 -5.02 9.71
CA ILE A 80 3.88 -5.03 8.27
C ILE A 80 4.83 -5.98 7.53
N ARG A 81 6.12 -6.04 7.90
CA ARG A 81 7.08 -7.02 7.36
C ARG A 81 6.58 -8.46 7.57
N ASN A 82 6.11 -8.78 8.78
CA ASN A 82 5.56 -10.11 9.09
C ASN A 82 4.24 -10.42 8.34
N ARG A 83 3.52 -9.40 7.88
CA ARG A 83 2.28 -9.54 7.10
C ARG A 83 2.44 -9.30 5.61
N LYS A 84 3.66 -9.02 5.14
CA LYS A 84 3.97 -8.67 3.75
C LYS A 84 3.51 -9.77 2.80
N ASP A 85 3.75 -11.04 3.15
CA ASP A 85 3.31 -12.18 2.34
C ASP A 85 1.78 -12.27 2.25
N THR A 86 1.07 -12.01 3.35
CA THR A 86 -0.41 -11.97 3.35
C THR A 86 -0.94 -10.81 2.52
N LEU A 87 -0.31 -9.63 2.61
CA LEU A 87 -0.69 -8.44 1.84
C LEU A 87 -0.45 -8.65 0.33
N LEU A 88 0.69 -9.25 -0.05
CA LEU A 88 1.00 -9.60 -1.42
C LEU A 88 0.07 -10.71 -1.93
N THR A 89 -0.28 -11.67 -1.08
CA THR A 89 -1.27 -12.71 -1.41
C THR A 89 -2.64 -12.10 -1.69
N TYR A 90 -3.08 -11.09 -0.94
CA TYR A 90 -4.31 -10.35 -1.23
C TYR A 90 -4.30 -9.64 -2.60
N LEU A 91 -3.14 -9.17 -3.07
CA LEU A 91 -3.01 -8.58 -4.40
C LEU A 91 -3.06 -9.64 -5.51
N VAL A 92 -2.66 -10.87 -5.21
CA VAL A 92 -2.61 -11.99 -6.16
C VAL A 92 -3.88 -12.86 -6.10
N ASP A 93 -4.63 -12.82 -5.00
CA ASP A 93 -5.86 -13.58 -4.83
C ASP A 93 -7.11 -12.72 -5.09
N GLY A 94 -7.77 -12.99 -6.22
CA GLY A 94 -8.99 -12.30 -6.63
C GLY A 94 -10.26 -12.74 -5.88
N ARG A 95 -10.14 -13.57 -4.84
CA ARG A 95 -11.28 -14.17 -4.10
C ARG A 95 -11.63 -13.46 -2.79
N CYS A 96 -10.87 -12.44 -2.39
CA CYS A 96 -11.18 -11.58 -1.24
C CYS A 96 -12.19 -10.48 -1.59
#